data_AF-A0A9N8JZJ7-F1
#
_entry.id   AF-A0A9N8JZJ7-F1
#
_cell.length_a   1.000
_cell.length_b   1.000
_cell.length_c   1.000
_cell.angle_alpha   90.00
_cell.angle_beta   90.00
_cell.angle_gamma   90.00
#
_symmetry.space_group_name_H-M   'P 1'
#
loop_
_entity.id
_entity.type
_entity.pdbx_description
1 polymer ?
#
loop_
_entity_poly.entity_id
_entity_poly.type
_entity_poly.pdbx_seq_one_letter_code
_entity_poly.pdbx_strand_id
1 'polypeptide(L)'
;MNNNPTWQAAPVNNAKYFFASPTYNHWVKLTAADVHALREVPGFEGQNVYFHLNHPVRFVYLVAPVVAIQDIPNTRYLILTLDDSSGSCIDVKIERKDPTKTDPESTSNTTVANLDITTTFDRDAEITVDGQVVDIATVLKVKCTIGSFRGVKQLELKRCNTIKDTTEEVAAWESMALFKRDVLAKPWMLSAADQATLDAQLQQEAIREQEAERKERRSQRAHQKREEHRAERRRLREEEMEQRRLADERKYNQGALI
;
A
#
# COMPACT_ATOMS: atom_id res chain seq x y z
N MET A 1 27.04 4.97 21.43
CA MET A 1 25.95 4.35 22.22
C MET A 1 25.58 5.31 23.34
N ASN A 2 24.49 6.07 23.22
CA ASN A 2 24.00 6.94 24.28
C ASN A 2 23.17 6.10 25.26
N ASN A 3 23.82 5.63 26.34
CA ASN A 3 23.18 4.91 27.45
C ASN A 3 22.46 5.89 28.38
N ASN A 4 21.31 6.43 27.95
CA ASN A 4 20.43 7.16 28.85
C ASN A 4 19.25 6.23 29.23
N PRO A 5 19.23 5.67 30.45
CA PRO A 5 18.30 4.59 30.86
C PRO A 5 16.82 5.00 30.90
N THR A 6 16.52 6.30 30.82
CA THR A 6 15.15 6.82 30.79
C THR A 6 14.40 6.54 29.48
N TRP A 7 15.11 6.33 28.37
CA TRP A 7 14.46 6.14 27.06
C TRP A 7 14.14 4.68 26.72
N GLN A 8 14.77 3.71 27.42
CA GLN A 8 14.54 2.28 27.17
C GLN A 8 13.21 1.74 27.74
N ALA A 9 12.46 2.56 28.51
CA ALA A 9 11.29 2.11 29.25
C ALA A 9 9.95 2.73 28.82
N ALA A 10 9.90 3.54 27.75
CA ALA A 10 8.64 4.11 27.30
C ALA A 10 7.70 3.01 26.79
N PRO A 11 6.47 2.88 27.33
CA PRO A 11 5.55 1.84 26.89
C PRO A 11 5.11 2.09 25.44
N VAL A 12 4.74 1.00 24.77
CA VAL A 12 4.09 1.09 23.45
C VAL A 12 2.69 1.64 23.65
N ASN A 13 2.37 2.71 22.91
CA ASN A 13 1.03 3.31 22.94
C ASN A 13 -0.02 2.33 22.40
N ASN A 14 -1.29 2.53 22.77
CA ASN A 14 -2.37 1.70 22.22
C ASN A 14 -2.44 1.86 20.69
N ALA A 15 -2.70 0.74 19.98
CA ALA A 15 -2.84 0.69 18.52
C ALA A 15 -3.79 1.75 17.96
N LYS A 16 -4.86 2.08 18.69
CA LYS A 16 -5.84 3.10 18.27
C LYS A 16 -5.22 4.48 18.07
N TYR A 17 -4.06 4.76 18.67
CA TYR A 17 -3.35 6.04 18.52
C TYR A 17 -2.25 6.01 17.44
N PHE A 18 -1.93 4.86 16.86
CA PHE A 18 -0.79 4.74 15.95
C PHE A 18 -0.86 5.69 14.75
N PHE A 19 -2.06 6.04 14.28
CA PHE A 19 -2.24 7.03 13.21
C PHE A 19 -1.61 8.40 13.52
N ALA A 20 -1.46 8.76 14.80
CA ALA A 20 -0.83 9.99 15.26
C ALA A 20 0.69 9.86 15.45
N SER A 21 1.25 8.66 15.32
CA SER A 21 2.69 8.47 15.38
C SER A 21 3.38 9.09 14.16
N PRO A 22 4.54 9.76 14.33
CA PRO A 22 5.32 10.28 13.21
C PRO A 22 5.89 9.18 12.29
N THR A 23 5.72 7.89 12.64
CA THR A 23 6.32 6.75 11.91
C THR A 23 5.30 5.80 11.29
N TYR A 24 4.05 5.77 11.76
CA TYR A 24 3.11 4.71 11.38
C TYR A 24 2.61 4.80 9.94
N ASN A 25 2.27 6.01 9.48
CA ASN A 25 1.75 6.27 8.14
C ASN A 25 2.77 6.97 7.24
N HIS A 26 4.07 6.83 7.57
CA HIS A 26 5.16 7.50 6.89
C HIS A 26 6.21 6.50 6.41
N TRP A 27 6.91 6.84 5.33
CA TRP A 27 8.07 6.09 4.87
C TRP A 27 9.25 6.40 5.81
N VAL A 28 9.46 5.54 6.79
CA VAL A 28 10.44 5.76 7.86
C VAL A 28 11.84 5.57 7.29
N LYS A 29 12.68 6.62 7.39
CA LYS A 29 14.05 6.59 6.89
C LYS A 29 14.91 5.77 7.85
N LEU A 30 15.31 4.59 7.42
CA LEU A 30 16.08 3.63 8.20
C LEU A 30 17.27 3.13 7.40
N THR A 31 18.33 2.75 8.11
CA THR A 31 19.40 1.97 7.51
C THR A 31 19.04 0.49 7.47
N ALA A 32 19.76 -0.29 6.67
CA ALA A 32 19.61 -1.75 6.62
C ALA A 32 19.81 -2.37 8.01
N ALA A 33 20.83 -1.94 8.77
CA ALA A 33 21.05 -2.37 10.14
C ALA A 33 19.88 -2.02 11.08
N ASP A 34 19.26 -0.84 10.94
CA ASP A 34 18.09 -0.49 11.77
C ASP A 34 16.90 -1.39 11.47
N VAL A 35 16.67 -1.70 10.18
CA VAL A 35 15.56 -2.57 9.75
C VAL A 35 15.68 -3.91 10.45
N HIS A 36 16.86 -4.53 10.42
CA HIS A 36 17.13 -5.79 11.13
C HIS A 36 16.94 -5.66 12.64
N ALA A 37 17.28 -4.52 13.23
CA ALA A 37 17.11 -4.24 14.65
C ALA A 37 15.66 -3.95 15.08
N LEU A 38 14.71 -3.79 14.14
CA LEU A 38 13.31 -3.56 14.48
C LEU A 38 12.72 -4.75 15.24
N ARG A 39 12.13 -4.48 16.40
CA ARG A 39 11.59 -5.52 17.28
C ARG A 39 10.12 -5.77 17.00
N GLU A 40 9.69 -7.02 17.17
CA GLU A 40 8.28 -7.34 17.37
C GLU A 40 7.92 -7.08 18.83
N VAL A 41 6.65 -6.79 19.08
CA VAL A 41 6.13 -6.52 20.43
C VAL A 41 4.92 -7.43 20.67
N PRO A 42 4.83 -8.08 21.85
CA PRO A 42 3.67 -8.87 22.24
C PRO A 42 2.33 -8.16 22.00
N GLY A 43 1.42 -8.85 21.31
CA GLY A 43 0.10 -8.36 20.92
C GLY A 43 0.05 -7.71 19.53
N PHE A 44 1.21 -7.54 18.87
CA PHE A 44 1.31 -6.96 17.52
C PHE A 44 1.91 -7.93 16.49
N GLU A 45 2.21 -9.16 16.89
CA GLU A 45 2.77 -10.17 16.00
C GLU A 45 1.84 -10.46 14.82
N GLY A 46 2.42 -10.69 13.64
CA GLY A 46 1.67 -10.98 12.42
C GLY A 46 0.91 -9.80 11.80
N GLN A 47 0.91 -8.62 12.43
CA GLN A 47 0.25 -7.42 11.89
C GLN A 47 1.14 -6.60 10.95
N ASN A 48 2.35 -7.07 10.63
CA ASN A 48 3.37 -6.35 9.86
C ASN A 48 3.69 -4.96 10.43
N VAL A 49 3.68 -4.82 11.75
CA VAL A 49 4.10 -3.63 12.49
C VAL A 49 5.25 -4.01 13.40
N TYR A 50 6.36 -3.31 13.26
CA TYR A 50 7.56 -3.49 14.07
C TYR A 50 7.87 -2.21 14.83
N PHE A 51 8.84 -2.25 15.74
CA PHE A 51 9.09 -1.12 16.63
C PHE A 51 10.56 -0.72 16.68
N HIS A 52 10.80 0.59 16.56
CA HIS A 52 12.04 1.23 16.96
C HIS A 52 11.75 2.03 18.24
N LEU A 53 12.40 1.69 19.35
CA LEU A 53 11.93 2.11 20.69
C LEU A 53 10.44 1.76 20.84
N ASN A 54 9.55 2.74 21.02
CA ASN A 54 8.10 2.58 21.05
C ASN A 54 7.38 3.19 19.82
N HIS A 55 8.12 3.52 18.76
CA HIS A 55 7.57 3.99 17.49
C HIS A 55 7.10 2.81 16.62
N PRO A 56 5.82 2.74 16.21
CA PRO A 56 5.32 1.71 15.30
C PRO A 56 5.73 1.98 13.84
N VAL A 57 6.47 1.06 13.24
CA VAL A 57 7.01 1.14 11.88
C VAL A 57 6.44 0.02 11.02
N ARG A 58 5.86 0.39 9.87
CA ARG A 58 5.35 -0.58 8.86
C ARG A 58 5.83 -0.29 7.43
N PHE A 59 6.41 0.89 7.21
CA PHE A 59 6.92 1.32 5.92
C PHE A 59 8.34 1.86 6.07
N VAL A 60 9.22 1.41 5.18
CA VAL A 60 10.65 1.74 5.19
C VAL A 60 11.01 2.55 3.96
N TYR A 61 11.87 3.54 4.16
CA TYR A 61 12.56 4.30 3.13
C TYR A 61 14.07 4.03 3.28
N LEU A 62 14.71 3.60 2.20
CA LEU A 62 16.15 3.32 2.17
C LEU A 62 16.73 3.85 0.84
N VAL A 63 17.96 4.36 0.89
CA VAL A 63 18.76 4.71 -0.29
C VAL A 63 20.08 3.96 -0.18
N ALA A 64 20.39 3.14 -1.18
CA ALA A 64 21.58 2.28 -1.17
C ALA A 64 21.91 1.75 -2.58
N PRO A 65 23.20 1.49 -2.89
CA PRO A 65 23.60 0.73 -4.07
C PRO A 65 23.11 -0.72 -4.02
N VAL A 66 22.78 -1.24 -5.20
CA VAL A 66 22.57 -2.68 -5.43
C VAL A 66 23.92 -3.38 -5.40
N VAL A 67 24.04 -4.43 -4.58
CA VAL A 67 25.27 -5.25 -4.48
C VAL A 67 25.09 -6.67 -4.98
N ALA A 68 23.85 -7.15 -5.08
CA ALA A 68 23.53 -8.42 -5.72
C ALA A 68 22.14 -8.39 -6.36
N ILE A 69 22.01 -9.12 -7.47
CA ILE A 69 20.75 -9.37 -8.16
C ILE A 69 20.57 -10.88 -8.22
N GLN A 70 19.46 -11.38 -7.71
CA GLN A 70 19.15 -12.80 -7.70
C GLN A 70 17.76 -13.04 -8.26
N ASP A 71 17.68 -13.58 -9.47
CA ASP A 71 16.44 -14.13 -10.00
C ASP A 71 16.18 -15.50 -9.38
N ILE A 72 15.00 -15.71 -8.79
CA ILE A 72 14.68 -16.96 -8.10
C ILE A 72 13.98 -17.91 -9.07
N PRO A 73 14.64 -18.99 -9.53
CA PRO A 73 14.09 -19.86 -10.58
C PRO A 73 12.75 -20.48 -10.16
N ASN A 74 11.86 -20.65 -11.14
CA ASN A 74 10.52 -21.24 -10.95
C ASN A 74 9.64 -20.49 -9.94
N THR A 75 9.95 -19.22 -9.67
CA THR A 75 9.10 -18.35 -8.86
C THR A 75 8.85 -17.04 -9.57
N ARG A 76 7.96 -16.23 -9.01
CA ARG A 76 7.70 -14.86 -9.48
C ARG A 76 8.61 -13.82 -8.82
N TYR A 77 9.59 -14.23 -8.03
CA TYR A 77 10.38 -13.33 -7.21
C TYR A 77 11.76 -13.06 -7.81
N LEU A 78 12.17 -11.81 -7.72
CA LEU A 78 13.55 -11.37 -7.89
C LEU A 78 13.97 -10.66 -6.61
N ILE A 79 15.20 -10.86 -6.17
CA ILE A 79 15.75 -10.27 -4.95
C ILE A 79 16.90 -9.34 -5.33
N LEU A 80 16.82 -8.10 -4.86
CA LEU A 80 17.94 -7.17 -4.84
C LEU A 80 18.54 -7.15 -3.44
N THR A 81 19.84 -7.33 -3.31
CA THR A 81 20.54 -7.05 -2.05
C THR A 81 21.09 -5.64 -2.11
N LEU A 82 20.74 -4.82 -1.11
CA LEU A 82 21.18 -3.43 -0.99
C LEU A 82 22.15 -3.27 0.18
N ASP A 83 23.19 -2.45 0.01
CA ASP A 83 24.19 -2.14 1.05
C ASP A 83 24.33 -0.63 1.24
N ASP A 84 23.91 -0.12 2.40
CA ASP A 84 24.04 1.29 2.78
C ASP A 84 25.25 1.56 3.70
N SER A 85 26.18 0.61 3.79
CA SER A 85 27.36 0.65 4.65
C SER A 85 27.06 0.82 6.15
N SER A 86 25.83 0.54 6.60
CA SER A 86 25.45 0.61 8.02
C SER A 86 25.89 -0.60 8.85
N GLY A 87 26.61 -1.54 8.24
CA GLY A 87 27.08 -2.78 8.86
C GLY A 87 26.18 -4.00 8.61
N SER A 88 25.17 -3.89 7.74
CA SER A 88 24.35 -5.01 7.28
C SER A 88 23.78 -4.71 5.90
N CYS A 89 23.63 -5.73 5.06
CA CYS A 89 22.85 -5.64 3.83
C CYS A 89 21.38 -5.99 4.09
N ILE A 90 20.50 -5.60 3.17
CA ILE A 90 19.08 -5.95 3.23
C ILE A 90 18.58 -6.43 1.88
N ASP A 91 17.81 -7.51 1.91
CA ASP A 91 17.17 -8.06 0.73
C ASP A 91 15.84 -7.36 0.46
N VAL A 92 15.66 -6.91 -0.79
CA VAL A 92 14.46 -6.28 -1.32
C VAL A 92 13.85 -7.22 -2.35
N LYS A 93 12.72 -7.81 -1.99
CA LYS A 93 11.92 -8.69 -2.83
C LYS A 93 11.06 -7.88 -3.80
N ILE A 94 11.14 -8.24 -5.07
CA ILE A 94 10.32 -7.75 -6.17
C ILE A 94 9.46 -8.90 -6.68
N GLU A 95 8.18 -8.63 -6.91
CA GLU A 95 7.20 -9.63 -7.34
C GLU A 95 6.75 -9.34 -8.78
N ARG A 96 7.00 -10.30 -9.68
CA ARG A 96 6.43 -10.31 -11.03
C ARG A 96 4.93 -10.59 -10.95
N LYS A 97 4.16 -9.91 -11.80
CA LYS A 97 2.73 -10.19 -11.98
C LYS A 97 2.56 -11.55 -12.63
N ASP A 98 1.43 -12.17 -12.33
CA ASP A 98 1.02 -13.41 -12.98
C ASP A 98 0.65 -13.11 -14.43
N PRO A 99 1.37 -13.67 -15.43
CA PRO A 99 1.10 -13.37 -16.84
C PRO A 99 -0.28 -13.83 -17.30
N THR A 100 -0.90 -14.78 -16.58
CA THR A 100 -2.26 -15.26 -16.88
C THR A 100 -3.35 -14.28 -16.43
N LYS A 101 -3.01 -13.33 -15.55
CA LYS A 101 -3.89 -12.29 -15.05
C LYS A 101 -3.56 -10.99 -15.75
N THR A 102 -3.92 -10.91 -17.02
CA THR A 102 -3.68 -9.72 -17.85
C THR A 102 -4.55 -8.58 -17.34
N ASP A 103 -3.91 -7.59 -16.72
CA ASP A 103 -4.51 -6.30 -16.42
C ASP A 103 -4.25 -5.37 -17.62
N PRO A 104 -5.28 -5.03 -18.41
CA PRO A 104 -5.11 -4.24 -19.63
C PRO A 104 -4.62 -2.81 -19.37
N GLU A 105 -4.69 -2.32 -18.12
CA GLU A 105 -4.17 -0.99 -17.73
C GLU A 105 -2.75 -1.05 -17.17
N SER A 106 -2.18 -2.25 -17.00
CA SER A 106 -0.86 -2.41 -16.39
C SER A 106 0.27 -2.05 -17.35
N THR A 107 1.05 -1.03 -16.99
CA THR A 107 2.23 -0.59 -17.75
C THR A 107 3.50 -1.39 -17.47
N SER A 108 3.53 -2.15 -16.37
CA SER A 108 4.69 -2.94 -15.94
C SER A 108 4.35 -4.40 -15.69
N ASN A 109 5.34 -5.28 -15.84
CA ASN A 109 5.23 -6.71 -15.57
C ASN A 109 5.47 -7.11 -14.10
N THR A 110 5.65 -6.14 -13.19
CA THR A 110 5.81 -6.37 -11.75
C THR A 110 4.71 -5.69 -10.94
N THR A 111 4.67 -5.94 -9.63
CA THR A 111 3.77 -5.23 -8.71
C THR A 111 4.13 -3.75 -8.53
N VAL A 112 5.26 -3.29 -9.09
CA VAL A 112 5.75 -1.91 -8.98
C VAL A 112 5.65 -1.25 -10.35
N ALA A 113 4.80 -0.23 -10.47
CA ALA A 113 4.31 0.29 -11.75
C ALA A 113 5.39 0.80 -12.73
N ASN A 114 6.54 1.24 -12.23
CA ASN A 114 7.65 1.77 -13.02
C ASN A 114 8.86 0.84 -13.08
N LEU A 115 8.72 -0.42 -12.68
CA LEU A 115 9.80 -1.40 -12.67
C LEU A 115 9.43 -2.60 -13.53
N ASP A 116 10.29 -2.95 -14.48
CA ASP A 116 10.12 -4.12 -15.33
C ASP A 116 11.30 -5.07 -15.20
N ILE A 117 11.01 -6.37 -15.26
CA ILE A 117 12.02 -7.43 -15.25
C ILE A 117 11.91 -8.24 -16.53
N THR A 118 12.94 -8.19 -17.37
CA THR A 118 13.01 -8.97 -18.60
C THR A 118 13.99 -10.11 -18.42
N THR A 119 13.48 -11.34 -18.35
CA THR A 119 14.31 -12.55 -18.34
C THR A 119 14.30 -13.15 -19.74
N THR A 120 15.45 -13.15 -20.42
CA THR A 120 15.61 -13.83 -21.72
C THR A 120 16.26 -15.18 -21.54
N PHE A 121 15.95 -16.14 -22.42
CA PHE A 121 16.55 -17.47 -22.39
C PHE A 121 18.07 -17.34 -22.54
N ASP A 122 18.84 -17.96 -21.63
CA ASP A 122 20.32 -17.96 -21.62
C ASP A 122 20.99 -16.63 -21.21
N ARG A 123 20.25 -15.70 -20.57
CA ARG A 123 20.82 -14.46 -19.99
C ARG A 123 20.28 -14.19 -18.58
N ASP A 124 21.05 -13.41 -17.83
CA ASP A 124 20.62 -12.87 -16.55
C ASP A 124 19.40 -11.95 -16.72
N ALA A 125 18.61 -11.82 -15.65
CA ALA A 125 17.43 -10.95 -15.66
C ALA A 125 17.85 -9.49 -15.77
N GLU A 126 17.33 -8.79 -16.78
CA GLU A 126 17.50 -7.35 -16.93
C GLU A 126 16.40 -6.63 -16.16
N ILE A 127 16.79 -5.65 -15.33
CA ILE A 127 15.88 -4.86 -14.53
C ILE A 127 15.90 -3.44 -15.06
N THR A 128 14.72 -2.86 -15.25
CA THR A 128 14.61 -1.44 -15.60
C THR A 128 13.70 -0.71 -14.64
N VAL A 129 14.06 0.53 -14.29
CA VAL A 129 13.25 1.45 -13.50
C VAL A 129 13.09 2.74 -14.29
N ASP A 130 11.86 3.13 -14.60
CA ASP A 130 11.56 4.26 -15.50
C ASP A 130 12.31 4.16 -16.85
N GLY A 131 12.47 2.92 -17.36
CA GLY A 131 13.22 2.62 -18.59
C GLY A 131 14.74 2.66 -18.47
N GLN A 132 15.30 2.96 -17.29
CA GLN A 132 16.73 2.93 -17.03
C GLN A 132 17.16 1.58 -16.50
N VAL A 133 18.22 0.99 -17.07
CA VAL A 133 18.76 -0.28 -16.61
C VAL A 133 19.31 -0.13 -15.18
N VAL A 134 18.92 -1.07 -14.33
CA VAL A 134 19.42 -1.21 -12.96
C VAL A 134 20.36 -2.41 -12.94
N ASP A 135 21.61 -2.15 -12.61
CA ASP A 135 22.65 -3.16 -12.42
C ASP A 135 23.32 -2.98 -11.05
N ILE A 136 24.25 -3.88 -10.71
CA ILE A 136 25.14 -3.75 -9.55
C ILE A 136 25.79 -2.36 -9.55
N ALA A 137 25.93 -1.78 -8.36
CA ALA A 137 26.35 -0.40 -8.08
C ALA A 137 25.33 0.69 -8.44
N THR A 138 24.18 0.36 -9.05
CA THR A 138 23.11 1.35 -9.24
C THR A 138 22.53 1.72 -7.87
N VAL A 139 22.51 3.03 -7.56
CA VAL A 139 21.92 3.51 -6.30
C VAL A 139 20.41 3.64 -6.46
N LEU A 140 19.68 2.94 -5.60
CA LEU A 140 18.22 2.96 -5.59
C LEU A 140 17.70 3.66 -4.35
N LYS A 141 16.67 4.46 -4.54
CA LYS A 141 15.75 4.90 -3.50
C LYS A 141 14.56 3.96 -3.48
N VAL A 142 14.42 3.18 -2.42
CA VAL A 142 13.34 2.20 -2.28
C VAL A 142 12.39 2.58 -1.15
N LYS A 143 11.12 2.28 -1.38
CA LYS A 143 10.01 2.41 -0.43
C LYS A 143 9.34 1.07 -0.31
N CYS A 144 9.40 0.49 0.88
CA CYS A 144 9.07 -0.93 1.09
C CYS A 144 8.14 -1.14 2.28
N THR A 145 7.40 -2.24 2.25
CA THR A 145 6.85 -2.85 3.48
C THR A 145 7.87 -3.84 4.04
N ILE A 146 7.73 -4.21 5.30
CA ILE A 146 8.63 -5.15 5.97
C ILE A 146 8.00 -6.55 5.91
N GLY A 147 8.77 -7.54 5.52
CA GLY A 147 8.43 -8.96 5.61
C GLY A 147 9.55 -9.74 6.29
N SER A 148 9.36 -11.05 6.39
CA SER A 148 10.39 -11.96 6.89
C SER A 148 10.44 -13.23 6.06
N PHE A 149 11.61 -13.86 6.01
CA PHE A 149 11.80 -15.19 5.45
C PHE A 149 12.79 -15.94 6.31
N ARG A 150 12.38 -17.13 6.80
CA ARG A 150 13.20 -17.98 7.69
C ARG A 150 13.78 -17.22 8.88
N GLY A 151 12.99 -16.31 9.47
CA GLY A 151 13.37 -15.52 10.64
C GLY A 151 14.26 -14.30 10.34
N VAL A 152 14.66 -14.08 9.08
CA VAL A 152 15.42 -12.89 8.67
C VAL A 152 14.46 -11.87 8.07
N LYS A 153 14.62 -10.59 8.42
CA LYS A 153 13.81 -9.53 7.82
C LYS A 153 14.25 -9.27 6.39
N GLN A 154 13.27 -9.06 5.54
CA GLN A 154 13.43 -8.64 4.15
C GLN A 154 12.43 -7.53 3.88
N LEU A 155 12.65 -6.79 2.79
CA LEU A 155 11.77 -5.71 2.36
C LEU A 155 10.97 -6.16 1.15
N GLU A 156 9.71 -5.74 1.07
CA GLU A 156 8.89 -5.92 -0.14
C GLU A 156 8.73 -4.59 -0.86
N LEU A 157 9.19 -4.52 -2.09
CA LEU A 157 9.22 -3.26 -2.83
C LEU A 157 7.80 -2.78 -3.16
N LYS A 158 7.53 -1.49 -2.87
CA LYS A 158 6.27 -0.82 -3.26
C LYS A 158 6.51 0.32 -4.22
N ARG A 159 7.62 1.06 -4.09
CA ARG A 159 8.06 2.10 -5.05
C ARG A 159 9.58 2.16 -5.09
N CYS A 160 10.15 2.45 -6.26
CA CYS A 160 11.58 2.70 -6.43
C CYS A 160 11.84 3.85 -7.40
N ASN A 161 13.00 4.48 -7.25
CA ASN A 161 13.59 5.38 -8.22
C ASN A 161 15.11 5.17 -8.24
N THR A 162 15.73 5.37 -9.40
CA THR A 162 17.19 5.49 -9.51
C THR A 162 17.64 6.83 -8.94
N ILE A 163 18.76 6.83 -8.22
CA ILE A 163 19.46 8.04 -7.78
C ILE A 163 20.52 8.35 -8.83
N LYS A 164 20.54 9.60 -9.31
CA LYS A 164 21.32 9.96 -10.50
C LYS A 164 22.77 10.29 -10.19
N ASP A 165 23.01 10.92 -9.05
CA ASP A 165 24.31 11.45 -8.68
C ASP A 165 24.54 11.41 -7.17
N THR A 166 25.79 11.66 -6.78
CA THR A 166 26.22 11.70 -5.38
C THR A 166 25.58 12.83 -4.58
N THR A 167 25.11 13.90 -5.22
CA THR A 167 24.44 15.00 -4.52
C THR A 167 23.08 14.54 -3.99
N GLU A 168 22.31 13.84 -4.81
CA GLU A 168 21.03 13.24 -4.42
C GLU A 168 21.22 12.18 -3.31
N GLU A 169 22.27 11.38 -3.40
CA GLU A 169 22.64 10.40 -2.37
C GLU A 169 22.98 11.06 -1.02
N VAL A 170 23.85 12.07 -1.03
CA VAL A 170 24.23 12.82 0.18
C VAL A 170 23.01 13.51 0.80
N ALA A 171 22.12 14.10 -0.01
CA ALA A 171 20.89 14.69 0.47
C ALA A 171 19.96 13.66 1.14
N ALA A 172 19.92 12.42 0.63
CA ALA A 172 19.17 11.34 1.26
C ALA A 172 19.76 10.95 2.62
N TRP A 173 21.09 10.85 2.73
CA TRP A 173 21.77 10.58 3.99
C TRP A 173 21.54 11.68 5.02
N GLU A 174 21.64 12.95 4.62
CA GLU A 174 21.34 14.08 5.49
C GLU A 174 19.90 14.01 6.01
N SER A 175 18.93 13.78 5.11
CA SER A 175 17.52 13.67 5.48
C SER A 175 17.26 12.49 6.44
N MET A 176 17.95 11.37 6.26
CA MET A 176 17.88 10.22 7.16
C MET A 176 18.50 10.55 8.52
N ALA A 177 19.68 11.17 8.55
CA ALA A 177 20.37 11.55 9.78
C ALA A 177 19.53 12.52 10.62
N LEU A 178 18.94 13.54 9.99
CA LEU A 178 18.01 14.47 10.63
C LEU A 178 16.79 13.74 11.20
N PHE A 179 16.16 12.87 10.39
CA PHE A 179 14.99 12.11 10.85
C PHE A 179 15.32 11.19 12.04
N LYS A 180 16.45 10.50 12.00
CA LYS A 180 16.93 9.67 13.11
C LYS A 180 17.14 10.51 14.37
N ARG A 181 17.85 11.64 14.27
CA ARG A 181 18.17 12.52 15.40
C ARG A 181 16.91 13.12 16.02
N ASP A 182 16.00 13.61 15.18
CA ASP A 182 14.89 14.44 15.62
C ASP A 182 13.67 13.62 16.03
N VAL A 183 13.47 12.45 15.41
CA VAL A 183 12.31 11.57 15.64
C VAL A 183 12.71 10.27 16.34
N LEU A 184 13.55 9.43 15.71
CA LEU A 184 13.75 8.04 16.16
C LEU A 184 14.62 7.93 17.42
N ALA A 185 15.51 8.90 17.66
CA ALA A 185 16.39 8.91 18.82
C ALA A 185 15.66 9.17 20.16
N LYS A 186 14.37 9.51 20.12
CA LYS A 186 13.54 9.81 21.29
C LYS A 186 12.29 8.93 21.25
N PRO A 187 11.82 8.39 22.38
CA PRO A 187 10.54 7.73 22.45
C PRO A 187 9.37 8.65 22.06
N TRP A 188 8.36 8.05 21.47
CA TRP A 188 7.10 8.72 21.17
C TRP A 188 6.23 8.82 22.42
N MET A 189 6.02 10.04 22.90
CA MET A 189 5.23 10.33 24.09
C MET A 189 3.88 10.93 23.70
N LEU A 190 2.81 10.42 24.30
CA LEU A 190 1.47 11.02 24.24
C LEU A 190 1.05 11.42 25.65
N SER A 191 0.87 12.71 25.89
CA SER A 191 0.32 13.19 27.16
C SER A 191 -1.15 12.78 27.30
N ALA A 192 -1.70 12.84 28.52
CA ALA A 192 -3.13 12.60 28.73
C ALA A 192 -4.01 13.59 27.94
N ALA A 193 -3.54 14.83 27.75
CA ALA A 193 -4.22 15.82 26.94
C ALA A 193 -4.21 15.47 25.44
N ASP A 194 -3.07 14.96 24.94
CA ASP A 194 -2.97 14.47 23.56
C ASP A 194 -3.92 13.29 23.36
N GLN A 195 -3.93 12.33 24.29
CA GLN A 195 -4.81 11.15 24.23
C GLN A 195 -6.28 11.55 24.24
N ALA A 196 -6.69 12.48 25.10
CA ALA A 196 -8.06 12.98 25.13
C ALA A 196 -8.45 13.70 23.82
N THR A 197 -7.52 14.46 23.23
CA THR A 197 -7.72 15.11 21.93
C THR A 197 -7.90 14.09 20.81
N LEU A 198 -7.05 13.07 20.77
CA LEU A 198 -7.13 11.98 19.79
C LEU A 198 -8.40 11.15 19.96
N ASP A 199 -8.81 10.88 21.20
CA ASP A 199 -10.06 10.16 21.47
C ASP A 199 -11.28 10.95 21.00
N ALA A 200 -11.30 12.27 21.23
CA ALA A 200 -12.36 13.15 20.71
C ALA A 200 -12.39 13.17 19.17
N GLN A 201 -11.22 13.20 18.52
CA GLN A 201 -11.12 13.12 17.05
C GLN A 201 -11.67 11.79 16.52
N LEU A 202 -11.28 10.66 17.11
CA LEU A 202 -11.78 9.34 16.74
C LEU A 202 -13.30 9.22 16.91
N GLN A 203 -13.85 9.77 18.00
CA GLN A 203 -15.31 9.80 18.22
C GLN A 203 -16.01 10.64 17.16
N GLN A 204 -15.47 11.82 16.84
CA GLN A 204 -16.05 12.70 15.82
C GLN A 204 -16.01 12.07 14.43
N GLU A 205 -14.92 11.39 14.07
CA GLU A 205 -14.79 10.67 12.81
C GLU A 205 -15.78 9.50 12.73
N ALA A 206 -15.91 8.71 13.80
CA ALA A 206 -16.88 7.62 13.86
C ALA A 206 -18.33 8.11 13.71
N ILE A 207 -18.68 9.25 14.31
CA ILE A 207 -20.01 9.87 14.13
C ILE A 207 -20.20 10.29 12.66
N ARG A 208 -19.19 10.94 12.06
CA ARG A 208 -19.24 11.38 10.66
C ARG A 208 -19.40 10.20 9.69
N GLU A 209 -18.67 9.11 9.91
CA GLU A 209 -18.79 7.89 9.11
C GLU A 209 -20.18 7.27 9.21
N GLN A 210 -20.74 7.16 10.42
CA GLN A 210 -22.11 6.64 10.60
C GLN A 210 -23.16 7.52 9.91
N GLU A 211 -23.00 8.84 9.94
CA GLU A 211 -23.89 9.76 9.23
C GLU A 211 -23.76 9.62 7.70
N ALA A 212 -22.53 9.51 7.20
CA ALA A 212 -22.26 9.28 5.78
C ALA A 212 -22.88 7.97 5.30
N GLU A 213 -22.70 6.88 6.04
CA GLU A 213 -23.28 5.57 5.71
C GLU A 213 -24.81 5.62 5.73
N ARG A 214 -25.41 6.28 6.73
CA ARG A 214 -26.87 6.48 6.79
C ARG A 214 -27.38 7.27 5.58
N LYS A 215 -26.65 8.31 5.18
CA LYS A 215 -26.99 9.13 4.00
C LYS A 215 -26.87 8.31 2.71
N GLU A 216 -25.82 7.52 2.58
CA GLU A 216 -25.61 6.64 1.42
C GLU A 216 -26.72 5.59 1.32
N ARG A 217 -27.03 4.87 2.41
CA ARG A 217 -28.12 3.90 2.45
C ARG A 217 -29.48 4.52 2.08
N ARG A 218 -29.75 5.76 2.53
CA ARG A 218 -30.95 6.51 2.14
C ARG A 218 -30.95 6.85 0.65
N SER A 219 -29.82 7.29 0.12
CA SER A 219 -29.65 7.60 -1.30
C SER A 219 -29.86 6.37 -2.18
N GLN A 220 -29.22 5.25 -1.83
CA GLN A 220 -29.37 3.96 -2.53
C GLN A 220 -30.83 3.49 -2.55
N ARG A 221 -31.52 3.54 -1.40
CA ARG A 221 -32.96 3.19 -1.33
C ARG A 221 -33.83 4.13 -2.17
N ALA A 222 -33.53 5.42 -2.18
CA ALA A 222 -34.27 6.38 -3.00
C ALA A 222 -34.03 6.17 -4.50
N HIS A 223 -32.79 5.84 -4.88
CA HIS A 223 -32.45 5.49 -6.26
C HIS A 223 -33.15 4.21 -6.71
N GLN A 224 -33.11 3.15 -5.90
CA GLN A 224 -33.79 1.89 -6.18
C GLN A 224 -35.30 2.09 -6.39
N LYS A 225 -35.98 2.82 -5.50
CA LYS A 225 -37.41 3.14 -5.65
C LYS A 225 -37.72 3.92 -6.93
N ARG A 226 -36.83 4.83 -7.35
CA ARG A 226 -36.99 5.61 -8.59
C ARG A 226 -36.86 4.71 -9.82
N GLU A 227 -35.91 3.77 -9.81
CA GLU A 227 -35.73 2.81 -10.90
C GLU A 227 -36.89 1.81 -10.96
N GLU A 228 -37.38 1.29 -9.82
CA GLU A 228 -38.55 0.42 -9.75
C GLU A 228 -39.81 1.10 -10.32
N HIS A 229 -40.11 2.33 -9.88
CA HIS A 229 -41.24 3.09 -10.39
C HIS A 229 -41.09 3.44 -11.90
N ARG A 230 -39.86 3.67 -12.37
CA ARG A 230 -39.59 3.88 -13.80
C ARG A 230 -39.82 2.59 -14.61
N ALA A 231 -39.42 1.45 -14.08
CA ALA A 231 -39.64 0.14 -14.70
C ALA A 231 -41.12 -0.24 -14.73
N GLU A 232 -41.86 0.01 -13.64
CA GLU A 232 -43.30 -0.22 -13.56
C GLU A 232 -44.06 0.64 -14.58
N ARG A 233 -43.72 1.94 -14.68
CA ARG A 233 -44.30 2.82 -15.71
C ARG A 233 -43.99 2.35 -17.14
N ARG A 234 -42.82 1.74 -17.36
CA ARG A 234 -42.46 1.18 -18.66
C ARG A 234 -43.31 -0.04 -18.98
N ARG A 235 -43.49 -0.95 -18.01
CA ARG A 235 -44.36 -2.13 -18.15
C ARG A 235 -45.81 -1.77 -18.45
N LEU A 236 -46.39 -0.84 -17.69
CA LEU A 236 -47.77 -0.38 -17.92
C LEU A 236 -47.96 0.19 -19.33
N ARG A 237 -46.98 0.95 -19.86
CA ARG A 237 -47.02 1.46 -21.24
C ARG A 237 -46.91 0.34 -22.28
N GLU A 238 -46.06 -0.64 -22.04
CA GLU A 238 -45.89 -1.81 -22.93
C GLU A 238 -47.19 -2.64 -22.97
N GLU A 239 -47.82 -2.87 -21.81
CA GLU A 239 -49.13 -3.56 -21.70
C GLU A 239 -50.26 -2.79 -22.41
N GLU A 240 -50.35 -1.46 -22.23
CA GLU A 240 -51.33 -0.63 -22.94
C GLU A 240 -51.15 -0.70 -24.47
N MET A 241 -49.91 -0.62 -24.95
CA MET A 241 -49.61 -0.75 -26.38
C MET A 241 -49.97 -2.14 -26.91
N GLU A 242 -49.72 -3.20 -26.14
CA GLU A 242 -50.07 -4.56 -26.53
C GLU A 242 -51.59 -4.79 -26.56
N GLN A 243 -52.33 -4.27 -25.57
CA GLN A 243 -53.80 -4.32 -25.59
C GLN A 243 -54.38 -3.58 -26.79
N ARG A 244 -53.79 -2.43 -27.15
CA ARG A 244 -54.18 -1.70 -28.36
C ARG A 244 -53.90 -2.51 -29.62
N ARG A 245 -52.74 -3.16 -29.72
CA ARG A 245 -52.39 -4.06 -30.83
C ARG A 245 -53.39 -5.22 -30.96
N LEU A 246 -53.75 -5.86 -29.85
CA LEU A 246 -54.72 -6.97 -29.83
C LEU A 246 -56.15 -6.51 -30.19
N ALA A 247 -56.55 -5.31 -29.76
CA ALA A 247 -57.85 -4.74 -30.12
C ALA A 247 -57.92 -4.41 -31.62
N ASP A 248 -56.85 -3.82 -32.17
CA ASP A 248 -56.72 -3.57 -33.60
C ASP A 248 -56.74 -4.90 -34.38
N GLU A 249 -56.00 -5.92 -33.94
CA GLU A 249 -56.02 -7.27 -34.55
C GLU A 249 -57.42 -7.90 -34.53
N ARG A 250 -58.14 -7.84 -33.40
CA ARG A 250 -59.54 -8.31 -33.33
C ARG A 250 -60.44 -7.55 -34.29
N LYS A 251 -60.28 -6.23 -34.41
CA LYS A 251 -61.06 -5.39 -35.32
C LYS A 251 -60.81 -5.78 -36.79
N TYR A 252 -59.56 -6.03 -37.16
CA TYR A 252 -59.23 -6.50 -38.51
C TYR A 252 -59.70 -7.94 -38.77
N ASN A 253 -59.68 -8.81 -37.76
CA ASN A 253 -60.17 -10.20 -37.87
C ASN A 253 -61.71 -10.32 -37.86
N GLN A 254 -62.46 -9.31 -37.41
CA GLN A 254 -63.94 -9.29 -37.50
C GLN A 254 -64.47 -9.22 -38.95
N GLY A 255 -63.61 -8.88 -39.92
CA GLY A 255 -63.94 -8.92 -41.36
C GLY A 255 -63.47 -10.18 -42.08
N ALA A 256 -62.91 -11.18 -41.39
CA ALA A 256 -62.24 -12.32 -42.00
C ALA A 256 -63.09 -13.61 -42.12
N LEU A 257 -64.41 -13.54 -41.87
CA LEU A 257 -65.36 -14.60 -42.24
C LEU A 257 -66.71 -13.97 -42.62
N ILE A 258 -66.86 -13.61 -43.91
CA ILE A 258 -67.65 -14.29 -44.96
C ILE A 258 -67.20 -13.69 -46.29
#